data_AF-A0A1C4MLT8-F1
#
_entry.id   AF-A0A1C4MLT8-F1
#
_cell.length_a   1.000
_cell.length_b   1.000
_cell.length_c   1.000
_cell.angle_alpha   90.00
_cell.angle_beta   90.00
_cell.angle_gamma   90.00
#
_symmetry.space_group_name_H-M   'P 1'
#
loop_
_entity.id
_entity.type
_entity.pdbx_description
1 polymer ?
#
loop_
_entity_poly.entity_id
_entity_poly.type
_entity_poly.pdbx_seq_one_letter_code
_entity_poly.pdbx_strand_id
1 'polypeptide(L)' 'MDRDELKAKIDELMRQYDKEEIDGATYAQKMMELTTSAQK' A
#
# COMPACT_ATOMS: atom_id res chain seq x y z
N MET A 1 -9.68 -1.74 10.54
CA MET A 1 -8.22 -1.72 10.30
C MET A 1 -7.68 -0.56 11.09
N ASP A 2 -6.68 -0.79 11.93
CA ASP A 2 -6.18 0.29 12.79
C ASP A 2 -5.19 1.17 12.04
N ARG A 3 -5.01 2.42 12.51
CA ARG A 3 -4.10 3.39 11.88
C ARG A 3 -2.68 2.86 11.74
N ASP A 4 -2.23 2.06 12.72
CA ASP A 4 -0.89 1.47 12.73
C ASP A 4 -0.77 0.32 11.71
N GLU A 5 -1.79 -0.52 11.56
CA GLU A 5 -1.83 -1.52 10.50
C GLU A 5 -1.84 -0.87 9.11
N LEU A 6 -2.54 0.26 8.97
CA LEU A 6 -2.61 0.98 7.71
C LEU A 6 -1.24 1.53 7.32
N LYS A 7 -0.55 2.16 8.28
CA LYS A 7 0.84 2.60 8.08
C LYS A 7 1.76 1.45 7.71
N ALA A 8 1.70 0.33 8.44
CA ALA A 8 2.57 -0.82 8.17
C ALA A 8 2.40 -1.35 6.74
N LYS A 9 1.16 -1.45 6.23
CA LYS A 9 0.91 -1.88 4.86
C LYS A 9 1.38 -0.87 3.81
N ILE A 10 1.26 0.44 4.08
CA ILE A 10 1.79 1.49 3.20
C ILE A 10 3.32 1.43 3.15
N ASP A 11 3.98 1.28 4.30
CA ASP A 11 5.44 1.21 4.40
C ASP A 11 5.98 -0.02 3.65
N GLU A 12 5.29 -1.16 3.76
CA GLU A 12 5.63 -2.36 3.00
C GLU A 12 5.47 -2.16 1.48
N LEU A 13 4.39 -1.50 1.07
CA LEU A 13 4.14 -1.19 -0.34
C LEU A 13 5.23 -0.27 -0.93
N MET A 14 5.60 0.78 -0.18
CA MET A 14 6.70 1.68 -0.54
C MET A 14 8.02 0.92 -0.68
N ARG A 15 8.32 0.02 0.25
CA ARG A 15 9.54 -0.81 0.19
C ARG A 15 9.56 -1.72 -1.04
N GLN A 16 8.43 -2.31 -1.42
CA GLN A 16 8.34 -3.14 -2.62
C GLN A 16 8.56 -2.30 -3.89
N TYR A 17 8.02 -1.08 -3.93
CA TYR A 17 8.22 -0.16 -5.03
C TYR A 17 9.69 0.31 -5.13
N ASP A 18 10.30 0.70 -4.01
CA ASP A 18 11.70 1.14 -3.95
C ASP A 18 12.70 0.06 -4.37
N LYS A 19 12.36 -1.21 -4.14
CA LYS A 19 13.15 -2.36 -4.57
C LYS A 19 12.84 -2.82 -6.00
N GLU A 20 11.93 -2.13 -6.70
CA GLU A 20 11.42 -2.53 -8.02
C GLU A 20 10.78 -3.93 -8.02
N GLU A 21 10.35 -4.44 -6.85
CA GLU A 21 9.59 -5.70 -6.73
C GLU A 21 8.18 -5.56 -7.31
N ILE A 22 7.65 -4.33 -7.33
CA ILE A 22 6.40 -3.96 -7.98
C ILE A 22 6.61 -2.73 -8.86
N ASP A 23 5.89 -2.66 -9.98
CA ASP A 23 5.87 -1.47 -10.81
C ASP A 23 4.95 -0.37 -10.23
N GLY A 24 5.09 0.85 -10.76
CA GLY A 24 4.30 1.99 -10.31
C GLY A 24 2.78 1.81 -10.51
N ALA A 25 2.38 1.02 -11.52
CA ALA A 25 0.96 0.73 -11.77
C ALA A 25 0.38 -0.18 -10.68
N THR A 26 1.14 -1.20 -10.29
CA THR A 26 0.81 -2.15 -9.23
C THR A 26 0.79 -1.46 -7.87
N TYR A 27 1.76 -0.58 -7.59
CA TYR A 27 1.75 0.27 -6.40
C TYR A 27 0.48 1.12 -6.33
N ALA A 28 0.14 1.82 -7.42
CA ALA A 28 -1.05 2.67 -7.48
C ALA A 28 -2.36 1.89 -7.27
N GLN A 29 -2.50 0.70 -7.88
CA GLN A 29 -3.67 -0.16 -7.70
C GLN A 29 -3.80 -0.62 -6.25
N LYS A 30 -2.73 -1.16 -5.67
CA LYS A 30 -2.72 -1.64 -4.28
C LYS A 30 -2.99 -0.51 -3.29
N MET A 31 -2.46 0.69 -3.52
CA MET A 31 -2.76 1.87 -2.70
C MET A 31 -4.25 2.22 -2.73
N MET A 32 -4.88 2.17 -3.91
CA MET A 32 -6.32 2.43 -4.06
C MET A 32 -7.16 1.39 -3.29
N GLU A 33 -6.81 0.11 -3.39
CA GLU A 33 -7.46 -0.98 -2.64
C GLU A 33 -7.30 -0.78 -1.12
N LEU A 34 -6.10 -0.39 -0.69
CA LEU A 34 -5.79 -0.13 0.72
C LEU A 34 -6.63 1.02 1.29
N THR A 35 -6.71 2.15 0.57
CA THR A 35 -7.49 3.31 1.01
C THR A 35 -8.99 3.03 0.99
N THR A 36 -9.48 2.27 0.00
CA THR A 36 -10.89 1.87 -0.08
C THR A 36 -11.26 0.93 1.07
N SER A 37 -10.36 0.02 1.44
CA SER A 37 -10.57 -0.91 2.56
C SER A 37 -10.52 -0.23 3.92
N ALA A 38 -9.73 0.84 4.06
CA ALA A 38 -9.64 1.64 5.28
C ALA A 38 -10.81 2.63 5.48
N GLN A 39 -11.57 2.91 4.42
CA GLN A 39 -12.76 3.75 4.47
C GLN A 39 -14.04 3.00 4.89
N LYS A 40 -14.00 1.66 4.88
CA LYS A 40 -15.08 0.80 5.40
C LYS A 40 -14.91 0.52 6.88
#